data_AF-A0A933XUS3-F1
#
_entry.id   AF-A0A933XUS3-F1
#
_cell.length_a   1.000
_cell.length_b   1.000
_cell.length_c   1.000
_cell.angle_alpha   90.00
_cell.angle_beta   90.00
_cell.angle_gamma   90.00
#
_symmetry.space_group_name_H-M   'P 1'
#
loop_
_entity.id
_entity.type
_entity.pdbx_description
1 polymer ?
#
loop_
_entity_poly.entity_id
_entity_poly.type
_entity_poly.pdbx_seq_one_letter_code
_entity_poly.pdbx_strand_id
1 'polypeptide(L)'
;TASQANVVSAASEQVSKNVETVATGAEEMNASIKEIAKNASEAARVASSAVRVAESANATVAKLGTSSAEIGAVIKVITSIAEQTNLLALNATIEAARAGEAGKGFAVVANEVKELAKETGKATEDIGKKIQAIQTDTTSAVDAIAEISMIINQINDIANTIASAVEEQTATTAEIGRNVTEAAKGTGEIAQNITSVAQAAQSASSGAAEAQKSVGELSRMAVEQQALVGQFKY
;
A
#
# COMPACT_ATOMS: atom_id res chain seq x y z
N THR A 1 57.46 -3.09 2.66
CA THR A 1 56.82 -2.55 1.43
C THR A 1 56.14 -3.63 0.61
N ALA A 2 56.84 -4.67 0.11
CA ALA A 2 56.20 -5.74 -0.68
C ALA A 2 55.12 -6.52 0.11
N SER A 3 55.36 -6.81 1.40
CA SER A 3 54.34 -7.44 2.26
C SER A 3 53.12 -6.54 2.47
N GLN A 4 53.29 -5.24 2.72
CA GLN A 4 52.16 -4.29 2.78
C GLN A 4 51.38 -4.23 1.46
N ALA A 5 52.06 -4.29 0.32
CA ALA A 5 51.43 -4.27 -0.99
C ALA A 5 50.48 -5.47 -1.19
N ASN A 6 50.91 -6.66 -0.75
CA ASN A 6 50.05 -7.86 -0.78
C ASN A 6 48.81 -7.72 0.13
N VAL A 7 48.96 -7.11 1.31
CA VAL A 7 47.82 -6.86 2.22
C VAL A 7 46.80 -5.92 1.58
N VAL A 8 47.26 -4.83 0.94
CA VAL A 8 46.38 -3.88 0.26
C VAL A 8 45.72 -4.49 -0.98
N SER A 9 46.42 -5.36 -1.72
CA SER A 9 45.83 -6.12 -2.84
C SER A 9 44.69 -7.02 -2.36
N ALA A 10 44.93 -7.82 -1.31
CA ALA A 10 43.91 -8.70 -0.74
C ALA A 10 42.71 -7.90 -0.18
N ALA A 11 42.96 -6.75 0.45
CA ALA A 11 41.89 -5.86 0.89
C ALA A 11 41.08 -5.31 -0.29
N SER A 12 41.73 -4.94 -1.40
CA SER A 12 41.07 -4.43 -2.61
C SER A 12 40.19 -5.50 -3.27
N GLU A 13 40.66 -6.74 -3.36
CA GLU A 13 39.86 -7.88 -3.83
C GLU A 13 38.62 -8.11 -2.94
N GLN A 14 38.78 -8.00 -1.62
CA GLN A 14 37.67 -8.13 -0.69
C GLN A 14 36.65 -7.01 -0.86
N VAL A 15 37.09 -5.76 -1.04
CA VAL A 15 36.19 -4.64 -1.33
C VAL A 15 35.48 -4.86 -2.67
N SER A 16 36.18 -5.34 -3.71
CA SER A 16 35.56 -5.65 -5.00
C SER A 16 34.42 -6.67 -4.86
N LYS A 17 34.60 -7.73 -4.07
CA LYS A 17 33.53 -8.71 -3.78
C LYS A 17 32.35 -8.09 -3.04
N ASN A 18 32.63 -7.20 -2.09
CA ASN A 18 31.56 -6.48 -1.36
C ASN A 18 30.78 -5.57 -2.32
N VAL A 19 31.47 -4.87 -3.22
CA VAL A 19 30.86 -4.01 -4.23
C VAL A 19 29.97 -4.81 -5.18
N GLU A 20 30.42 -5.99 -5.63
CA GLU A 20 29.62 -6.92 -6.43
C GLU A 20 28.35 -7.38 -5.69
N THR A 21 28.47 -7.69 -4.39
CA THR A 21 27.32 -8.04 -3.54
C THR A 21 26.31 -6.89 -3.45
N VAL A 22 26.80 -5.64 -3.29
CA VAL A 22 25.92 -4.45 -3.27
C VAL A 22 25.29 -4.21 -4.63
N ALA A 23 25.98 -4.49 -5.74
CA ALA A 23 25.44 -4.40 -7.10
C ALA A 23 24.24 -5.33 -7.26
N THR A 24 24.38 -6.60 -6.88
CA THR A 24 23.27 -7.57 -6.91
C THR A 24 22.12 -7.11 -6.03
N GLY A 25 22.40 -6.63 -4.81
CA GLY A 25 21.37 -6.08 -3.93
C GLY A 25 20.63 -4.87 -4.52
N ALA A 26 21.33 -4.02 -5.28
CA ALA A 26 20.70 -2.89 -5.97
C ALA A 26 19.81 -3.35 -7.14
N GLU A 27 20.20 -4.40 -7.87
CA GLU A 27 19.38 -5.01 -8.93
C GLU A 27 18.10 -5.65 -8.35
N GLU A 28 18.23 -6.41 -7.26
CA GLU A 28 17.09 -7.00 -6.54
C GLU A 28 16.15 -5.93 -6.01
N MET A 29 16.70 -4.87 -5.40
CA MET A 29 15.92 -3.72 -4.93
C MET A 29 15.13 -3.08 -6.08
N ASN A 30 15.74 -2.93 -7.25
CA ASN A 30 15.07 -2.37 -8.43
C ASN A 30 13.90 -3.26 -8.90
N ALA A 31 14.05 -4.58 -8.82
CA ALA A 31 12.96 -5.52 -9.11
C ALA A 31 11.81 -5.37 -8.09
N SER A 32 12.12 -5.29 -6.79
CA SER A 32 11.11 -5.07 -5.74
C SER A 32 10.39 -3.72 -5.89
N ILE A 33 11.10 -2.64 -6.23
CA ILE A 33 10.50 -1.32 -6.48
C ILE A 33 9.50 -1.39 -7.64
N LYS A 34 9.84 -2.08 -8.74
CA LYS A 34 8.91 -2.28 -9.87
C LYS A 34 7.66 -3.05 -9.48
N GLU A 35 7.80 -4.04 -8.61
CA GLU A 35 6.67 -4.80 -8.09
C GLU A 35 5.76 -3.95 -7.20
N ILE A 36 6.35 -3.15 -6.30
CA ILE A 36 5.62 -2.17 -5.47
C ILE A 36 4.88 -1.17 -6.36
N ALA A 37 5.53 -0.64 -7.40
CA ALA A 37 4.92 0.28 -8.36
C ALA A 37 3.68 -0.33 -9.02
N LYS A 38 3.80 -1.58 -9.49
CA LYS A 38 2.71 -2.33 -10.10
C LYS A 38 1.56 -2.56 -9.12
N ASN A 39 1.86 -2.95 -7.88
CA ASN A 39 0.87 -3.20 -6.84
C ASN A 39 0.15 -1.91 -6.42
N ALA A 40 0.86 -0.78 -6.33
CA ALA A 40 0.26 0.52 -6.05
C ALA A 40 -0.69 0.98 -7.16
N SER A 41 -0.28 0.83 -8.43
CA SER A 41 -1.13 1.12 -9.58
C SER A 41 -2.38 0.24 -9.63
N GLU A 42 -2.23 -1.05 -9.33
CA GLU A 42 -3.36 -1.99 -9.21
C GLU A 42 -4.31 -1.57 -8.08
N ALA A 43 -3.78 -1.20 -6.91
CA ALA A 43 -4.59 -0.71 -5.78
C ALA A 43 -5.38 0.54 -6.15
N ALA A 44 -4.76 1.51 -6.85
CA ALA A 44 -5.45 2.70 -7.34
C ALA A 44 -6.58 2.36 -8.33
N ARG A 45 -6.35 1.38 -9.22
CA ARG A 45 -7.37 0.91 -10.17
C ARG A 45 -8.55 0.24 -9.45
N VAL A 46 -8.26 -0.62 -8.49
CA VAL A 46 -9.28 -1.30 -7.66
C VAL A 46 -10.08 -0.27 -6.86
N ALA A 47 -9.41 0.70 -6.24
CA ALA A 47 -10.06 1.79 -5.52
C ALA A 47 -11.01 2.59 -6.43
N SER A 48 -10.55 3.00 -7.63
CA SER A 48 -11.40 3.69 -8.61
C SER A 48 -12.63 2.86 -9.02
N SER A 49 -12.46 1.54 -9.16
CA SER A 49 -13.58 0.64 -9.43
C SER A 49 -14.55 0.54 -8.26
N ALA A 50 -14.03 0.50 -7.04
CA ALA A 50 -14.83 0.46 -5.82
C ALA A 50 -15.65 1.75 -5.64
N VAL A 51 -15.12 2.93 -6.00
CA VAL A 51 -15.89 4.20 -6.00
C VAL A 51 -17.13 4.07 -6.87
N ARG A 52 -16.99 3.59 -8.12
CA ARG A 52 -18.14 3.43 -9.04
C ARG A 52 -19.19 2.46 -8.49
N VAL A 53 -18.75 1.39 -7.82
CA VAL A 53 -19.66 0.41 -7.19
C VAL A 53 -20.40 1.06 -6.00
N ALA A 54 -19.69 1.81 -5.16
CA ALA A 54 -20.29 2.54 -4.05
C ALA A 54 -21.31 3.59 -4.52
N GLU A 55 -21.00 4.34 -5.57
CA GLU A 55 -21.94 5.30 -6.19
C GLU A 55 -23.21 4.62 -6.70
N SER A 56 -23.08 3.49 -7.39
CA SER A 56 -24.22 2.69 -7.88
C SER A 56 -25.07 2.13 -6.74
N ALA A 57 -24.42 1.63 -5.68
CA ALA A 57 -25.10 1.17 -4.48
C ALA A 57 -25.86 2.32 -3.81
N ASN A 58 -25.23 3.49 -3.66
CA ASN A 58 -25.84 4.68 -3.09
C ASN A 58 -27.08 5.11 -3.88
N ALA A 59 -27.00 5.13 -5.21
CA ALA A 59 -28.15 5.46 -6.07
C ALA A 59 -29.31 4.47 -5.91
N THR A 60 -29.00 3.18 -5.78
CA THR A 60 -30.00 2.12 -5.59
C THR A 60 -30.70 2.24 -4.24
N VAL A 61 -29.93 2.46 -3.17
CA VAL A 61 -30.45 2.64 -1.81
C VAL A 61 -31.24 3.96 -1.70
N ALA A 62 -30.77 5.04 -2.31
CA ALA A 62 -31.52 6.30 -2.37
C ALA A 62 -32.88 6.13 -3.07
N LYS A 63 -32.92 5.36 -4.18
CA LYS A 63 -34.17 5.02 -4.87
C LYS A 63 -35.11 4.22 -3.97
N LEU A 64 -34.58 3.26 -3.20
CA LEU A 64 -35.37 2.51 -2.22
C LEU A 64 -35.99 3.45 -1.18
N GLY A 65 -35.23 4.42 -0.69
CA GLY A 65 -35.72 5.44 0.26
C GLY A 65 -36.89 6.25 -0.30
N THR A 66 -36.79 6.71 -1.55
CA THR A 66 -37.88 7.40 -2.25
C THR A 66 -39.11 6.50 -2.39
N SER A 67 -38.94 5.25 -2.86
CA SER A 67 -40.06 4.32 -3.00
C SER A 67 -40.72 3.97 -1.65
N SER A 68 -39.94 3.84 -0.58
CA SER A 68 -40.49 3.64 0.77
C SER A 68 -41.24 4.87 1.29
N ALA A 69 -40.82 6.09 0.92
CA ALA A 69 -41.55 7.31 1.25
C ALA A 69 -42.91 7.38 0.51
N GLU A 70 -42.94 7.01 -0.77
CA GLU A 70 -44.17 6.90 -1.57
C GLU A 70 -45.14 5.88 -0.97
N ILE A 71 -44.65 4.68 -0.60
CA ILE A 71 -45.47 3.67 0.09
C ILE A 71 -46.01 4.24 1.41
N GLY A 72 -45.18 4.96 2.18
CA GLY A 72 -45.62 5.60 3.42
C GLY A 72 -46.76 6.61 3.20
N ALA A 73 -46.75 7.35 2.09
CA ALA A 73 -47.85 8.25 1.71
C ALA A 73 -49.13 7.48 1.36
N VAL A 74 -49.02 6.37 0.62
CA VAL A 74 -50.16 5.50 0.29
C VAL A 74 -50.77 4.88 1.55
N ILE A 75 -49.94 4.41 2.49
CA ILE A 75 -50.42 3.84 3.76
C ILE A 75 -51.23 4.87 4.56
N LYS A 76 -50.78 6.13 4.63
CA LYS A 76 -51.56 7.21 5.28
C LYS A 76 -52.95 7.38 4.66
N VAL A 77 -53.06 7.33 3.33
CA VAL A 77 -54.34 7.41 2.63
C VAL A 77 -55.24 6.22 2.98
N ILE A 78 -54.69 4.99 3.00
CA ILE A 78 -55.46 3.79 3.36
C ILE A 78 -55.93 3.87 4.81
N THR A 79 -55.09 4.33 5.74
CA THR A 79 -55.48 4.54 7.15
C THR A 79 -56.65 5.53 7.24
N SER A 80 -56.60 6.67 6.53
CA SER A 80 -57.72 7.62 6.50
C SER A 80 -59.00 7.03 5.89
N ILE A 81 -58.90 6.19 4.85
CA ILE A 81 -60.04 5.49 4.26
C ILE A 81 -60.64 4.50 5.27
N ALA A 82 -59.81 3.75 6.00
CA ALA A 82 -60.26 2.81 7.03
C ALA A 82 -60.99 3.53 8.17
N GLU A 83 -60.46 4.65 8.64
CA GLU A 83 -61.11 5.51 9.65
C GLU A 83 -62.46 6.05 9.16
N GLN A 84 -62.52 6.56 7.92
CA GLN A 84 -63.76 7.04 7.31
C GLN A 84 -64.79 5.92 7.13
N THR A 85 -64.34 4.72 6.72
CA THR A 85 -65.20 3.54 6.56
C THR A 85 -65.75 3.08 7.90
N ASN A 86 -64.94 3.09 8.96
CA ASN A 86 -65.38 2.80 10.33
C ASN A 86 -66.43 3.81 10.82
N LEU A 87 -66.26 5.10 10.50
CA LEU A 87 -67.23 6.15 10.85
C LEU A 87 -68.55 6.01 10.07
N LEU A 88 -68.47 5.71 8.76
CA LEU A 88 -69.64 5.39 7.92
C LEU A 88 -70.40 4.17 8.44
N ALA A 89 -69.67 3.10 8.78
CA ALA A 89 -70.25 1.88 9.34
C ALA A 89 -70.93 2.14 10.68
N LEU A 90 -70.31 2.97 11.54
CA LEU A 90 -70.92 3.39 12.81
C LEU A 90 -72.24 4.15 12.59
N ASN A 91 -72.27 5.10 11.66
CA ASN A 91 -73.49 5.82 11.30
C ASN A 91 -74.58 4.87 10.76
N ALA A 92 -74.20 3.89 9.94
CA ALA A 92 -75.11 2.86 9.44
C ALA A 92 -75.66 1.97 10.57
N THR A 93 -74.83 1.58 11.55
CA THR A 93 -75.29 0.85 12.74
C THR A 93 -76.29 1.67 13.56
N ILE A 94 -76.07 2.98 13.70
CA ILE A 94 -77.00 3.89 14.39
C ILE A 94 -78.34 3.97 13.67
N GLU A 95 -78.33 4.16 12.34
CA GLU A 95 -79.56 4.27 11.56
C GLU A 95 -80.32 2.93 11.49
N ALA A 96 -79.60 1.81 11.42
CA ALA A 96 -80.18 0.47 11.51
C ALA A 96 -80.86 0.21 12.86
N ALA A 97 -80.27 0.67 13.97
CA ALA A 97 -80.91 0.61 15.29
C ALA A 97 -82.17 1.48 15.35
N ARG A 98 -82.18 2.63 14.65
CA ARG A 98 -83.32 3.55 14.57
C ARG A 98 -84.50 2.95 13.80
N ALA A 99 -84.24 2.09 12.81
CA ALA A 99 -85.24 1.37 12.04
C ALA A 99 -85.87 0.16 12.77
N GLY A 100 -85.41 -0.18 13.98
CA GLY A 100 -85.96 -1.27 14.81
C GLY A 100 -85.84 -2.65 14.17
N GLU A 101 -86.90 -3.47 14.20
CA GLU A 101 -86.92 -4.83 13.63
C GLU A 101 -86.57 -4.86 12.13
N ALA A 102 -86.98 -3.84 11.36
CA ALA A 102 -86.72 -3.76 9.92
C ALA A 102 -85.22 -3.53 9.60
N GLY A 103 -84.44 -3.02 10.55
CA GLY A 103 -83.02 -2.71 10.40
C GLY A 103 -82.06 -3.83 10.80
N LYS A 104 -82.52 -4.95 11.35
CA LYS A 104 -81.65 -6.02 11.90
C LYS A 104 -80.62 -6.55 10.89
N GLY A 105 -81.03 -6.80 9.65
CA GLY A 105 -80.11 -7.28 8.60
C GLY A 105 -79.04 -6.24 8.24
N PHE A 106 -79.42 -4.96 8.17
CA PHE A 106 -78.49 -3.86 7.94
C PHE A 106 -77.53 -3.66 9.12
N ALA A 107 -77.99 -3.85 10.36
CA ALA A 107 -77.15 -3.74 11.55
C ALA A 107 -76.02 -4.79 11.57
N VAL A 108 -76.29 -6.02 11.11
CA VAL A 108 -75.27 -7.07 11.00
C VAL A 108 -74.19 -6.69 9.99
N VAL A 109 -74.60 -6.25 8.79
CA VAL A 109 -73.65 -5.83 7.73
C VAL A 109 -72.84 -4.61 8.18
N ALA A 110 -73.46 -3.62 8.82
CA ALA A 110 -72.76 -2.45 9.32
C ALA A 110 -71.71 -2.80 10.39
N ASN A 111 -72.02 -3.75 11.28
CA ASN A 111 -71.04 -4.23 12.26
C ASN A 111 -69.89 -5.01 11.60
N GLU A 112 -70.16 -5.84 10.60
CA GLU A 112 -69.11 -6.56 9.86
C GLU A 112 -68.16 -5.58 9.15
N VAL A 113 -68.71 -4.58 8.45
CA VAL A 113 -67.92 -3.52 7.79
C VAL A 113 -67.09 -2.74 8.81
N LYS A 114 -67.65 -2.47 9.99
CA LYS A 114 -66.96 -1.77 11.08
C LYS A 114 -65.75 -2.56 11.60
N GLU A 115 -65.90 -3.86 11.82
CA GLU A 115 -64.79 -4.70 12.27
C GLU A 115 -63.72 -4.86 11.18
N LEU A 116 -64.12 -5.01 9.91
CA LEU A 116 -63.19 -5.05 8.77
C LEU A 116 -62.39 -3.75 8.63
N ALA A 117 -63.03 -2.60 8.87
CA ALA A 117 -62.38 -1.30 8.86
C ALA A 117 -61.36 -1.15 10.00
N LYS A 118 -61.66 -1.65 11.20
CA LYS A 118 -60.70 -1.68 12.32
C LYS A 118 -59.51 -2.60 12.03
N GLU A 119 -59.76 -3.79 11.49
CA GLU A 119 -58.70 -4.73 11.13
C GLU A 119 -57.80 -4.15 10.04
N THR A 120 -58.39 -3.49 9.04
CA THR A 120 -57.65 -2.72 8.02
C THR A 120 -56.79 -1.63 8.66
N GLY A 121 -57.35 -0.84 9.58
CA GLY A 121 -56.61 0.20 10.30
C GLY A 121 -55.38 -0.37 11.03
N LYS A 122 -55.57 -1.45 11.78
CA LYS A 122 -54.49 -2.14 12.50
C LYS A 122 -53.41 -2.68 11.55
N ALA A 123 -53.81 -3.31 10.44
CA ALA A 123 -52.87 -3.79 9.43
C ALA A 123 -52.07 -2.64 8.79
N THR A 124 -52.72 -1.50 8.50
CA THR A 124 -52.02 -0.33 7.96
C THR A 124 -51.03 0.29 8.95
N GLU A 125 -51.34 0.28 10.25
CA GLU A 125 -50.43 0.74 11.30
C GLU A 125 -49.17 -0.15 11.37
N ASP A 126 -49.35 -1.47 11.34
CA ASP A 126 -48.25 -2.42 11.37
C ASP A 126 -47.37 -2.32 10.11
N ILE A 127 -47.98 -2.13 8.93
CA ILE A 127 -47.23 -1.85 7.69
C ILE A 127 -46.49 -0.51 7.81
N GLY A 128 -47.13 0.53 8.36
CA GLY A 128 -46.51 1.83 8.61
C GLY A 128 -45.23 1.74 9.44
N LYS A 129 -45.26 0.96 10.54
CA LYS A 129 -44.07 0.70 11.37
C LYS A 129 -42.95 0.02 10.57
N LYS A 130 -43.28 -0.96 9.73
CA LYS A 130 -42.30 -1.64 8.87
C LYS A 130 -41.69 -0.71 7.83
N ILE A 131 -42.49 0.16 7.21
CA ILE A 131 -42.00 1.16 6.25
C ILE A 131 -41.08 2.18 6.92
N GLN A 132 -41.41 2.61 8.15
CA GLN A 132 -40.54 3.51 8.90
C GLN A 132 -39.19 2.87 9.26
N ALA A 133 -39.19 1.57 9.63
CA ALA A 133 -37.96 0.82 9.82
C ALA A 133 -37.12 0.77 8.53
N ILE A 134 -37.74 0.44 7.39
CA ILE A 134 -37.05 0.42 6.08
C ILE A 134 -36.44 1.79 5.75
N GLN A 135 -37.16 2.89 5.99
CA GLN A 135 -36.63 4.24 5.75
C GLN A 135 -35.41 4.56 6.64
N THR A 136 -35.46 4.14 7.91
CA THR A 136 -34.36 4.32 8.87
C THR A 136 -33.13 3.49 8.46
N ASP A 137 -33.33 2.23 8.10
CA ASP A 137 -32.27 1.33 7.64
C ASP A 137 -31.66 1.81 6.32
N THR A 138 -32.49 2.33 5.41
CA THR A 138 -32.04 2.92 4.14
C THR A 138 -31.17 4.15 4.39
N THR A 139 -31.57 5.04 5.30
CA THR A 139 -30.76 6.22 5.67
C THR A 139 -29.41 5.80 6.26
N SER A 140 -29.43 4.85 7.18
CA SER A 140 -28.20 4.30 7.78
C SER A 140 -27.29 3.65 6.74
N ALA A 141 -27.86 2.98 5.74
CA ALA A 141 -27.09 2.39 4.64
C ALA A 141 -26.46 3.46 3.73
N VAL A 142 -27.15 4.57 3.45
CA VAL A 142 -26.57 5.71 2.71
C VAL A 142 -25.37 6.29 3.45
N ASP A 143 -25.49 6.51 4.77
CA ASP A 143 -24.39 7.04 5.59
C ASP A 143 -23.19 6.09 5.59
N ALA A 144 -23.42 4.79 5.74
CA ALA A 144 -22.36 3.77 5.68
C ALA A 144 -21.68 3.72 4.29
N ILE A 145 -22.44 3.85 3.21
CA ILE A 145 -21.89 3.89 1.85
C ILE A 145 -21.03 5.16 1.66
N ALA A 146 -21.47 6.31 2.20
CA ALA A 146 -20.69 7.53 2.16
C ALA A 146 -19.35 7.40 2.90
N GLU A 147 -19.34 6.75 4.07
CA GLU A 147 -18.11 6.44 4.81
C GLU A 147 -17.19 5.52 4.01
N ILE A 148 -17.73 4.47 3.39
CA ILE A 148 -16.98 3.57 2.50
C ILE A 148 -16.35 4.36 1.34
N SER A 149 -17.09 5.28 0.72
CA SER A 149 -16.55 6.15 -0.35
C SER A 149 -15.39 7.02 0.14
N MET A 150 -15.44 7.55 1.36
CA MET A 150 -14.33 8.30 1.94
C MET A 150 -13.08 7.43 2.13
N ILE A 151 -13.25 6.22 2.67
CA ILE A 151 -12.15 5.26 2.87
C ILE A 151 -11.51 4.87 1.53
N ILE A 152 -12.33 4.63 0.50
CA ILE A 152 -11.81 4.29 -0.84
C ILE A 152 -10.99 5.44 -1.44
N ASN A 153 -11.42 6.70 -1.25
CA ASN A 153 -10.64 7.85 -1.70
C ASN A 153 -9.30 7.96 -0.95
N GLN A 154 -9.28 7.72 0.37
CA GLN A 154 -8.03 7.64 1.13
C GLN A 154 -7.08 6.55 0.59
N ILE A 155 -7.61 5.39 0.18
CA ILE A 155 -6.80 4.34 -0.45
C ILE A 155 -6.17 4.84 -1.77
N ASN A 156 -6.91 5.60 -2.57
CA ASN A 156 -6.40 6.20 -3.81
C ASN A 156 -5.25 7.18 -3.53
N ASP A 157 -5.42 8.06 -2.54
CA ASP A 157 -4.40 9.03 -2.13
C ASP A 157 -3.12 8.34 -1.62
N ILE A 158 -3.27 7.27 -0.84
CA ILE A 158 -2.15 6.45 -0.37
C ILE A 158 -1.43 5.80 -1.57
N ALA A 159 -2.17 5.26 -2.54
CA ALA A 159 -1.57 4.66 -3.73
C ALA A 159 -0.77 5.69 -4.55
N ASN A 160 -1.26 6.93 -4.68
CA ASN A 160 -0.53 8.02 -5.33
C ASN A 160 0.74 8.40 -4.54
N THR A 161 0.66 8.45 -3.21
CA THR A 161 1.83 8.71 -2.35
C THR A 161 2.89 7.61 -2.50
N ILE A 162 2.46 6.34 -2.57
CA ILE A 162 3.37 5.22 -2.82
C ILE A 162 4.02 5.36 -4.21
N ALA A 163 3.28 5.77 -5.23
CA ALA A 163 3.83 5.97 -6.57
C ALA A 163 4.96 7.03 -6.57
N SER A 164 4.76 8.16 -5.87
CA SER A 164 5.82 9.18 -5.73
C SER A 164 7.03 8.64 -4.96
N ALA A 165 6.82 7.88 -3.87
CA ALA A 165 7.92 7.27 -3.12
C ALA A 165 8.70 6.24 -3.97
N VAL A 166 8.01 5.49 -4.83
CA VAL A 166 8.61 4.54 -5.77
C VAL A 166 9.49 5.26 -6.79
N GLU A 167 9.09 6.42 -7.30
CA GLU A 167 9.92 7.23 -8.21
C GLU A 167 11.22 7.67 -7.54
N GLU A 168 11.13 8.17 -6.29
CA GLU A 168 12.30 8.57 -5.50
C GLU A 168 13.23 7.38 -5.19
N GLN A 169 12.65 6.24 -4.80
CA GLN A 169 13.41 5.01 -4.58
C GLN A 169 14.11 4.54 -5.85
N THR A 170 13.44 4.60 -7.01
CA THR A 170 14.03 4.23 -8.30
C THR A 170 15.25 5.09 -8.62
N ALA A 171 15.14 6.41 -8.42
CA ALA A 171 16.25 7.34 -8.63
C ALA A 171 17.43 7.04 -7.70
N THR A 172 17.14 6.79 -6.42
CA THR A 172 18.14 6.46 -5.39
C THR A 172 18.86 5.15 -5.71
N THR A 173 18.12 4.10 -6.08
CA THR A 173 18.73 2.81 -6.46
C THR A 173 19.58 2.93 -7.72
N ALA A 174 19.18 3.77 -8.68
CA ALA A 174 19.99 4.07 -9.86
C ALA A 174 21.30 4.80 -9.51
N GLU A 175 21.27 5.72 -8.54
CA GLU A 175 22.49 6.37 -8.03
C GLU A 175 23.41 5.37 -7.30
N ILE A 176 22.84 4.47 -6.49
CA ILE A 176 23.60 3.39 -5.85
C ILE A 176 24.32 2.55 -6.92
N GLY A 177 23.63 2.15 -7.98
CA GLY A 177 24.24 1.39 -9.08
C GLY A 177 25.41 2.13 -9.76
N ARG A 178 25.28 3.46 -9.96
CA ARG A 178 26.39 4.29 -10.47
C ARG A 178 27.57 4.32 -9.51
N ASN A 179 27.33 4.59 -8.22
CA ASN A 179 28.38 4.67 -7.19
C ASN A 179 29.09 3.33 -7.00
N VAL A 180 28.37 2.21 -7.07
CA VAL A 180 28.91 0.85 -7.03
C VAL A 180 29.84 0.59 -8.22
N THR A 181 29.45 1.00 -9.42
CA THR A 181 30.29 0.86 -10.62
C THR A 181 31.58 1.68 -10.50
N GLU A 182 31.49 2.90 -9.99
CA GLU A 182 32.66 3.76 -9.75
C GLU A 182 33.58 3.17 -8.67
N ALA A 183 33.02 2.68 -7.57
CA ALA A 183 33.78 2.01 -6.52
C ALA A 183 34.49 0.76 -7.05
N ALA A 184 33.82 -0.08 -7.86
CA ALA A 184 34.42 -1.24 -8.49
C ALA A 184 35.64 -0.85 -9.34
N LYS A 185 35.48 0.18 -10.19
CA LYS A 185 36.58 0.72 -11.00
C LYS A 185 37.74 1.20 -10.12
N GLY A 186 37.45 1.98 -9.08
CA GLY A 186 38.46 2.49 -8.15
C GLY A 186 39.22 1.36 -7.43
N THR A 187 38.54 0.30 -7.01
CA THR A 187 39.20 -0.87 -6.40
C THR A 187 40.11 -1.61 -7.39
N GLY A 188 39.71 -1.71 -8.66
CA GLY A 188 40.55 -2.28 -9.71
C GLY A 188 41.81 -1.45 -9.98
N GLU A 189 41.69 -0.13 -10.02
CA GLU A 189 42.84 0.78 -10.16
C GLU A 189 43.80 0.69 -8.96
N ILE A 190 43.28 0.58 -7.73
CA ILE A 190 44.10 0.37 -6.52
C ILE A 190 44.87 -0.96 -6.60
N ALA A 191 44.20 -2.05 -7.00
CA ALA A 191 44.82 -3.36 -7.15
C ALA A 191 45.94 -3.35 -8.22
N GLN A 192 45.75 -2.62 -9.32
CA GLN A 192 46.78 -2.47 -10.35
C GLN A 192 47.97 -1.65 -9.82
N ASN A 193 47.71 -0.49 -9.21
CA ASN A 193 48.74 0.38 -8.65
C ASN A 193 49.57 -0.31 -7.57
N ILE A 194 48.93 -1.12 -6.71
CA ILE A 194 49.64 -1.82 -5.64
C ILE A 194 50.51 -2.96 -6.16
N THR A 195 50.11 -3.60 -7.26
CA THR A 195 50.94 -4.57 -7.97
C THR A 195 52.22 -3.91 -8.49
N SER A 196 52.12 -2.72 -9.08
CA SER A 196 53.29 -1.94 -9.53
C SER A 196 54.20 -1.52 -8.36
N VAL A 197 53.63 -1.12 -7.22
CA VAL A 197 54.39 -0.80 -6.00
C VAL A 197 55.11 -2.03 -5.45
N ALA A 198 54.46 -3.20 -5.44
CA ALA A 198 55.08 -4.45 -5.02
C ALA A 198 56.30 -4.78 -5.89
N GLN A 199 56.16 -4.64 -7.21
CA GLN A 199 57.22 -4.91 -8.17
C GLN A 199 58.39 -3.93 -8.02
N ALA A 200 58.12 -2.63 -7.87
CA ALA A 200 59.15 -1.63 -7.62
C ALA A 200 59.90 -1.88 -6.31
N ALA A 201 59.19 -2.25 -5.24
CA ALA A 201 59.80 -2.62 -3.96
C ALA A 201 60.69 -3.86 -4.07
N GLN A 202 60.27 -4.86 -4.85
CA GLN A 202 61.06 -6.06 -5.11
C GLN A 202 62.35 -5.73 -5.87
N SER A 203 62.27 -4.92 -6.93
CA SER A 203 63.43 -4.45 -7.68
C SER A 203 64.40 -3.64 -6.81
N ALA A 204 63.88 -2.74 -5.96
CA ALA A 204 64.70 -1.98 -5.01
C ALA A 204 65.40 -2.89 -3.99
N SER A 205 64.71 -3.91 -3.47
CA SER A 205 65.29 -4.89 -2.56
C SER A 205 66.40 -5.70 -3.22
N SER A 206 66.22 -6.13 -4.47
CA SER A 206 67.26 -6.84 -5.23
C SER A 206 68.47 -5.95 -5.48
N GLY A 207 68.25 -4.69 -5.90
CA GLY A 207 69.33 -3.74 -6.13
C GLY A 207 70.11 -3.41 -4.85
N ALA A 208 69.43 -3.29 -3.70
CA ALA A 208 70.08 -3.08 -2.40
C ALA A 208 70.94 -4.29 -2.00
N ALA A 209 70.45 -5.52 -2.24
CA ALA A 209 71.23 -6.74 -1.97
C ALA A 209 72.48 -6.84 -2.86
N GLU A 210 72.36 -6.45 -4.13
CA GLU A 210 73.50 -6.42 -5.05
C GLU A 210 74.52 -5.35 -4.66
N ALA A 211 74.06 -4.14 -4.31
CA ALA A 211 74.93 -3.10 -3.77
C ALA A 211 75.65 -3.54 -2.50
N GLN A 212 74.95 -4.22 -1.58
CA GLN A 212 75.55 -4.78 -0.36
C GLN A 212 76.65 -5.80 -0.69
N LYS A 213 76.42 -6.66 -1.69
CA LYS A 213 77.43 -7.62 -2.17
C LYS A 213 78.65 -6.90 -2.75
N SER A 214 78.45 -5.89 -3.60
CA SER A 214 79.53 -5.09 -4.16
C SER A 214 80.34 -4.35 -3.10
N VAL A 215 79.67 -3.76 -2.09
CA VAL A 215 80.35 -3.12 -0.95
C VAL A 215 81.16 -4.14 -0.14
N GLY A 216 80.65 -5.36 0.04
CA GLY A 216 81.38 -6.46 0.67
C GLY A 216 82.67 -6.85 -0.09
N GLU A 217 82.57 -6.99 -1.42
CA GLU A 217 83.74 -7.25 -2.28
C GLU A 217 84.75 -6.11 -2.23
N LEU A 218 84.30 -4.86 -2.33
CA LEU A 218 85.17 -3.68 -2.21
C LEU A 218 85.89 -3.63 -0.86
N SER A 219 85.19 -3.92 0.23
CA SER A 219 85.79 -4.00 1.56
C SER A 219 86.86 -5.10 1.64
N ARG A 220 86.61 -6.26 1.03
CA ARG A 220 87.60 -7.36 0.97
C ARG A 220 88.84 -6.94 0.18
N MET A 221 88.65 -6.35 -1.01
CA MET A 221 89.73 -5.86 -1.86
C MET A 221 90.57 -4.78 -1.15
N ALA A 222 89.93 -3.88 -0.40
CA ALA A 222 90.63 -2.85 0.37
C ALA A 222 91.52 -3.46 1.46
N VAL A 223 91.03 -4.48 2.18
CA VAL A 223 91.83 -5.22 3.18
C VAL A 223 93.00 -5.96 2.53
N GLU A 224 92.78 -6.63 1.39
CA GLU A 224 93.84 -7.32 0.64
C GLU A 224 94.93 -6.35 0.16
N GLN A 225 94.54 -5.20 -0.40
CA GLN A 225 95.48 -4.15 -0.79
C GLN A 225 96.29 -3.62 0.39
N GLN A 226 95.63 -3.37 1.53
CA GLN A 226 96.30 -2.87 2.72
C GLN A 226 97.29 -3.89 3.30
N ALA A 227 96.95 -5.18 3.24
CA ALA A 227 97.86 -6.27 3.59
C ALA A 227 99.08 -6.34 2.63
N LEU A 228 98.85 -6.23 1.32
CA LEU A 228 99.92 -6.18 0.32
C LEU A 228 100.87 -5.01 0.57
N VAL A 229 100.33 -3.79 0.74
CA VAL A 229 101.14 -2.60 1.03
C VAL A 229 101.91 -2.74 2.34
N GLY A 230 101.33 -3.40 3.35
CA GLY A 230 101.99 -3.72 4.61
C GLY A 230 103.22 -4.63 4.44
N GLN A 231 103.21 -5.55 3.46
CA GLN A 231 104.38 -6.40 3.16
C GLN A 231 105.55 -5.63 2.53
N PHE A 232 105.29 -4.51 1.87
CA PHE A 232 106.32 -3.67 1.24
C PHE A 232 106.91 -2.60 2.17
N LYS A 233 106.35 -2.39 3.37
CA LYS A 233 106.97 -1.55 4.40
C LYS A 233 107.97 -2.36 5.22
N TYR A 234 109.20 -2.46 4.73
CA TYR A 234 110.41 -2.76 5.50
C TYR A 234 111.49 -1.74 5.14
#